data_AF-A0A1H3YVE2-F1
#
_entry.id   AF-A0A1H3YVE2-F1
#
_cell.length_a   1.000
_cell.length_b   1.000
_cell.length_c   1.000
_cell.angle_alpha   90.00
_cell.angle_beta   90.00
_cell.angle_gamma   90.00
#
_symmetry.space_group_name_H-M   'P 1'
#
loop_
_entity.id
_entity.type
_entity.pdbx_description
1 polymer ?
#
loop_
_entity_poly.entity_id
_entity_poly.type
_entity_poly.pdbx_seq_one_letter_code
_entity_poly.pdbx_strand_id
1 'polypeptide(L)'
;MRTVALYNRAMAKKKKSPGGNTICLNKRAKHEYTIETRFEAGVSLSGWEVKSLREGRGQLVDSYVVFKNDEAWLVGAHITPLISASTHFVTEPRRDRKLLLHRREIEKLTTAVEAKGYTCVALALYWKNGMVKCEIALVKGKKLHDKRADEKEKDWNRQKHREMSVAAR
;
A
#
# COMPACT_ATOMS: atom_id res chain seq x y z
N MET A 1 18.38 57.47 -3.00
CA MET A 1 18.51 56.01 -3.21
C MET A 1 17.51 55.29 -2.31
N ARG A 2 16.36 54.89 -2.85
CA ARG A 2 15.22 54.34 -2.10
C ARG A 2 15.23 52.79 -2.14
N THR A 3 15.26 52.19 -0.95
CA THR A 3 14.65 50.91 -0.53
C THR A 3 14.92 49.63 -1.34
N VAL A 4 15.76 48.78 -0.75
CA VAL A 4 15.85 47.33 -1.01
C VAL A 4 14.59 46.66 -0.43
N ALA A 5 13.63 46.32 -1.29
CA ALA A 5 12.49 45.49 -0.89
C ALA A 5 12.89 44.02 -0.93
N LEU A 6 13.11 43.45 0.25
CA LEU A 6 13.40 42.06 0.49
C LEU A 6 12.29 41.14 -0.06
N TYR A 7 12.74 40.14 -0.80
CA TYR A 7 12.00 39.07 -1.44
C TYR A 7 11.31 38.15 -0.42
N ASN A 8 10.01 38.34 -0.18
CA ASN A 8 9.16 37.37 0.53
C ASN A 8 8.24 36.67 -0.47
N ARG A 9 8.80 35.67 -1.18
CA ARG A 9 8.02 34.73 -1.99
C ARG A 9 7.35 33.72 -1.05
N ALA A 10 6.13 34.03 -0.63
CA ALA A 10 5.30 33.14 0.16
C ALA A 10 5.18 31.76 -0.52
N MET A 11 5.65 30.72 0.17
CA MET A 11 5.47 29.32 -0.22
C MET A 11 3.97 29.01 -0.30
N ALA A 12 3.46 28.83 -1.51
CA ALA A 12 2.09 28.41 -1.76
C ALA A 12 1.84 27.05 -1.09
N LYS A 13 0.98 27.03 -0.05
CA LYS A 13 0.46 25.80 0.54
C LYS A 13 -0.33 25.03 -0.52
N LYS A 14 0.21 23.90 -0.99
CA LYS A 14 -0.48 22.98 -1.92
C LYS A 14 -1.83 22.56 -1.32
N LYS A 15 -2.93 22.95 -1.97
CA LYS A 15 -4.28 22.43 -1.71
C LYS A 15 -4.27 20.91 -1.92
N LYS A 16 -4.66 20.13 -0.90
CA LYS A 16 -4.91 18.68 -1.03
C LYS A 16 -6.10 18.49 -1.98
N SER A 17 -5.88 17.80 -3.09
CA SER A 17 -6.92 17.36 -4.02
C SER A 17 -7.90 16.38 -3.33
N PRO A 18 -9.19 16.35 -3.75
CA PRO A 18 -10.28 15.71 -3.00
C PRO A 18 -10.41 14.19 -3.21
N GLY A 19 -9.53 13.56 -4.00
CA GLY A 19 -9.40 12.10 -4.04
C GLY A 19 -8.29 11.67 -3.11
N GLY A 20 -8.61 10.86 -2.09
CA GLY A 20 -7.57 10.25 -1.27
C GLY A 20 -6.56 9.52 -2.18
N ASN A 21 -5.26 9.73 -1.95
CA ASN A 21 -4.23 9.13 -2.78
C ASN A 21 -4.22 7.59 -2.72
N THR A 22 -4.91 6.98 -1.77
CA THR A 22 -4.95 5.53 -1.57
C THR A 22 -5.83 4.84 -2.62
N ILE A 23 -5.26 3.88 -3.34
CA ILE A 23 -5.95 3.08 -4.36
C ILE A 23 -6.51 1.82 -3.69
N CYS A 24 -5.65 1.06 -3.02
CA CYS A 24 -5.99 -0.20 -2.38
C CYS A 24 -5.34 -0.28 -1.01
N LEU A 25 -6.04 -0.87 -0.05
CA LEU A 25 -5.52 -1.15 1.28
C LEU A 25 -5.73 -2.63 1.60
N ASN A 26 -4.67 -3.32 2.00
CA ASN A 26 -4.73 -4.66 2.54
C ASN A 26 -5.18 -4.61 4.01
N LYS A 27 -6.50 -4.63 4.22
CA LYS A 27 -7.09 -4.64 5.57
C LYS A 27 -6.73 -5.90 6.35
N ARG A 28 -6.55 -7.03 5.65
CA ARG A 28 -6.28 -8.33 6.26
C ARG A 28 -4.88 -8.39 6.87
N ALA A 29 -3.88 -7.78 6.22
CA ALA A 29 -2.52 -7.73 6.72
C ALA A 29 -2.39 -7.15 8.13
N LYS A 30 -3.18 -6.11 8.46
CA LYS A 30 -3.15 -5.49 9.81
C LYS A 30 -3.68 -6.42 10.91
N HIS A 31 -4.58 -7.33 10.56
CA HIS A 31 -5.21 -8.26 11.50
C HIS A 31 -4.37 -9.53 11.68
N GLU A 32 -3.74 -10.01 10.61
CA GLU A 32 -2.98 -11.27 10.66
C GLU A 32 -1.56 -11.09 11.17
N TYR A 33 -0.96 -9.93 10.95
CA TYR A 33 0.45 -9.71 11.21
C TYR A 33 0.71 -8.46 12.05
N THR A 34 1.80 -8.50 12.79
CA THR A 34 2.41 -7.33 13.43
C THR A 34 3.39 -6.72 12.44
N ILE A 35 3.24 -5.42 12.19
CA ILE A 35 4.07 -4.66 11.27
C ILE A 35 5.27 -4.11 12.03
N GLU A 36 6.49 -4.43 11.61
CA GLU A 36 7.70 -3.89 12.24
C GLU A 36 8.22 -2.66 11.49
N THR A 37 8.58 -2.84 10.22
CA THR A 37 9.17 -1.78 9.39
C THR A 37 8.42 -1.67 8.08
N ARG A 38 8.26 -0.44 7.58
CA ARG A 38 7.59 -0.14 6.31
C ARG A 38 8.55 0.51 5.32
N PHE A 39 8.39 0.17 4.05
CA PHE A 39 9.17 0.68 2.94
C PHE A 39 8.25 1.12 1.81
N GLU A 40 8.68 2.11 1.05
CA GLU A 40 7.98 2.58 -0.16
C GLU A 40 8.71 2.02 -1.39
N ALA A 41 7.99 1.28 -2.22
CA ALA A 41 8.49 0.78 -3.50
C ALA A 41 7.75 1.43 -4.68
N GLY A 42 8.45 1.66 -5.80
CA GLY A 42 7.78 1.84 -7.08
C GLY A 42 7.25 0.51 -7.62
N VAL A 43 6.20 0.52 -8.43
CA VAL A 43 5.67 -0.70 -9.07
C VAL A 43 5.80 -0.58 -10.58
N SER A 44 6.35 -1.60 -11.23
CA SER A 44 6.37 -1.69 -12.69
C SER A 44 4.99 -2.13 -13.23
N LEU A 45 4.25 -1.17 -13.77
CA LEU A 45 2.88 -1.35 -14.27
C LEU A 45 2.80 -1.18 -15.78
N SER A 46 1.92 -1.94 -16.41
CA SER A 46 1.54 -1.80 -17.82
C SER A 46 0.44 -0.74 -17.97
N GLY A 47 0.31 -0.15 -19.17
CA GLY A 47 -0.62 0.95 -19.41
C GLY A 47 -2.09 0.64 -19.08
N TRP A 48 -2.55 -0.58 -19.34
CA TRP A 48 -3.94 -0.99 -19.03
C TRP A 48 -4.21 -1.08 -17.52
N GLU A 49 -3.18 -1.32 -16.72
CA GLU A 49 -3.29 -1.48 -15.27
C GLU A 49 -3.35 -0.14 -14.59
N VAL A 50 -2.59 0.83 -15.09
CA VAL A 50 -2.70 2.22 -14.66
C VAL A 50 -4.13 2.72 -14.87
N LYS A 51 -4.75 2.40 -16.01
CA LYS A 51 -6.17 2.72 -16.26
C LYS A 51 -7.09 2.01 -15.27
N SER A 52 -6.84 0.72 -15.01
CA SER A 52 -7.64 -0.08 -14.05
C SER A 52 -7.56 0.41 -12.61
N LEU A 53 -6.36 0.80 -12.17
CA LEU A 53 -6.14 1.38 -10.84
C LEU A 53 -6.74 2.78 -10.70
N ARG A 54 -6.88 3.55 -11.79
CA ARG A 54 -7.62 4.82 -11.77
C ARG A 54 -9.10 4.63 -11.53
N GLU A 55 -9.68 3.53 -12.01
CA GLU A 55 -11.05 3.12 -11.67
C GLU A 55 -11.16 2.41 -10.31
N GLY A 56 -10.06 2.30 -9.55
CA GLY A 56 -10.06 1.63 -8.25
C GLY A 56 -10.18 0.11 -8.30
N ARG A 57 -9.98 -0.51 -9.47
CA ARG A 57 -10.12 -1.97 -9.68
C ARG A 57 -8.88 -2.77 -9.30
N GLY A 58 -8.30 -2.49 -8.13
CA GLY A 58 -7.14 -3.20 -7.60
C GLY A 58 -7.45 -3.93 -6.29
N GLN A 59 -6.83 -5.08 -6.09
CA GLN A 59 -6.92 -5.85 -4.86
C GLN A 59 -5.56 -6.40 -4.43
N LEU A 60 -5.22 -6.17 -3.16
CA LEU A 60 -3.99 -6.62 -2.49
C LEU A 60 -4.26 -7.71 -1.45
N VAL A 61 -5.38 -8.44 -1.58
CA VAL A 61 -5.67 -9.55 -0.69
C VAL A 61 -4.70 -10.68 -1.04
N ASP A 62 -4.06 -11.27 -0.03
CA ASP A 62 -3.04 -12.32 -0.20
C ASP A 62 -1.77 -11.92 -0.96
N SER A 63 -1.54 -10.62 -1.18
CA SER A 63 -0.35 -10.18 -1.90
C SER A 63 0.88 -10.14 -0.99
N TYR A 64 1.97 -10.76 -1.43
CA TYR A 64 3.25 -10.82 -0.74
C TYR A 64 4.40 -10.44 -1.66
N VAL A 65 5.58 -10.19 -1.08
CA VAL A 65 6.78 -9.83 -1.82
C VAL A 65 7.76 -10.98 -1.78
N VAL A 66 8.24 -11.37 -2.96
CA VAL A 66 9.27 -12.40 -3.13
C VAL A 66 10.55 -11.73 -3.61
N PHE A 67 11.67 -12.12 -3.02
CA PHE A 67 12.99 -11.69 -3.44
C PHE A 67 13.64 -12.81 -4.25
N LYS A 68 14.04 -12.53 -5.49
CA LYS A 68 14.74 -13.47 -6.39
C LYS A 68 15.82 -12.70 -7.15
N ASN A 69 17.04 -13.23 -7.18
CA ASN A 69 18.16 -12.64 -7.94
C ASN A 69 18.38 -11.14 -7.66
N ASP A 70 18.38 -10.72 -6.39
CA ASP A 70 18.50 -9.29 -6.00
C ASP A 70 17.36 -8.38 -6.50
N GLU A 71 16.22 -8.96 -6.89
CA GLU A 71 15.04 -8.22 -7.32
C GLU A 71 13.84 -8.53 -6.42
N ALA A 72 13.02 -7.51 -6.17
CA ALA A 72 11.79 -7.64 -5.43
C ALA A 72 10.60 -7.77 -6.39
N TRP A 73 9.74 -8.75 -6.14
CA TRP A 73 8.57 -9.05 -6.95
C TRP A 73 7.33 -9.07 -6.07
N LEU A 74 6.32 -8.30 -6.46
CA LEU A 74 4.99 -8.33 -5.87
C LEU A 74 4.18 -9.45 -6.55
N VAL A 75 3.81 -10.45 -5.75
CA VAL A 75 3.07 -11.64 -6.17
C VAL A 75 1.68 -11.63 -5.54
N GLY A 76 0.68 -12.13 -6.26
CA GLY A 76 -0.70 -12.27 -5.76
C GLY A 76 -1.53 -10.98 -5.79
N ALA A 77 -0.97 -9.86 -6.23
CA ALA A 77 -1.73 -8.64 -6.48
C ALA A 77 -2.66 -8.82 -7.70
N HIS A 78 -3.96 -8.61 -7.51
CA HIS A 78 -4.97 -8.77 -8.54
C HIS A 78 -5.44 -7.41 -9.05
N ILE A 79 -5.31 -7.17 -10.35
CA ILE A 79 -5.83 -5.96 -11.01
C ILE A 79 -6.86 -6.40 -12.04
N THR A 80 -8.12 -6.05 -11.82
CA THR A 80 -9.21 -6.43 -12.73
C THR A 80 -9.13 -5.56 -13.99
N PRO A 81 -8.97 -6.16 -15.17
CA PRO A 81 -8.87 -5.40 -16.40
C PRO A 81 -10.20 -4.72 -16.75
N LEU A 82 -10.12 -3.57 -17.40
CA LEU A 82 -11.28 -2.91 -17.98
C LEU A 82 -11.72 -3.65 -19.24
N ILE A 83 -13.03 -3.69 -19.48
CA ILE A 83 -13.61 -4.20 -20.73
C ILE A 83 -13.02 -3.42 -21.92
N SER A 84 -12.89 -2.10 -21.79
CA SER A 84 -12.31 -1.22 -22.83
C SER A 84 -10.81 -1.42 -23.07
N ALA A 85 -10.08 -1.98 -22.11
CA ALA A 85 -8.64 -2.25 -22.24
C ALA A 85 -8.35 -3.69 -22.71
N SER A 86 -9.30 -4.61 -22.51
CA SER A 86 -9.13 -6.04 -22.76
C SER A 86 -9.28 -6.44 -24.24
N THR A 87 -9.87 -5.57 -25.07
CA THR A 87 -10.16 -5.88 -26.48
C THR A 87 -8.91 -6.04 -27.35
N HIS A 88 -7.80 -5.37 -27.00
CA HIS A 88 -6.60 -5.31 -27.84
C HIS A 88 -5.33 -5.86 -27.17
N PHE A 89 -5.40 -6.26 -25.90
CA PHE A 89 -4.25 -6.75 -25.14
C PHE A 89 -4.61 -8.01 -24.38
N VAL A 90 -3.70 -8.99 -24.37
CA VAL A 90 -3.75 -10.13 -23.45
C VAL A 90 -3.52 -9.58 -22.05
N THR A 91 -4.59 -9.53 -21.24
CA THR A 91 -4.53 -9.03 -19.88
C THR A 91 -4.37 -10.20 -18.92
N GLU A 92 -3.28 -10.20 -18.14
CA GLU A 92 -3.08 -11.15 -17.04
C GLU A 92 -3.30 -10.44 -15.70
N PRO A 93 -4.45 -10.63 -15.04
CA PRO A 93 -4.82 -9.90 -13.82
C PRO A 93 -3.89 -10.15 -12.63
N ARG A 94 -3.30 -11.34 -12.56
CA ARG A 94 -2.45 -11.83 -11.46
C ARG A 94 -0.95 -11.87 -11.79
N ARG A 95 -0.51 -11.17 -12.84
CA ARG A 95 0.91 -11.16 -13.21
C ARG A 95 1.78 -10.68 -12.04
N ASP A 96 2.97 -11.26 -11.95
CA ASP A 96 3.99 -10.82 -11.00
C ASP A 96 4.55 -9.46 -11.43
N ARG A 97 4.71 -8.55 -10.46
CA ARG A 97 5.09 -7.16 -10.72
C ARG A 97 6.42 -6.85 -10.06
N LYS A 98 7.39 -6.42 -10.85
CA LYS A 98 8.68 -5.97 -10.31
C LYS A 98 8.48 -4.71 -9.46
N LEU A 99 9.05 -4.74 -8.26
CA LEU A 99 9.13 -3.61 -7.34
C LEU A 99 10.47 -2.91 -7.50
N LEU A 100 10.43 -1.58 -7.49
CA LEU A 100 11.58 -0.70 -7.65
C LEU A 100 11.95 -0.12 -6.28
N LEU A 101 13.00 -0.68 -5.68
CA LEU A 101 13.57 -0.34 -4.38
C LEU A 101 15.06 -0.03 -4.54
N HIS A 102 15.68 0.61 -3.56
CA HIS A 102 17.13 0.76 -3.56
C HIS A 102 17.84 -0.57 -3.23
N ARG A 103 19.02 -0.79 -3.82
CA ARG A 103 19.84 -2.01 -3.60
C ARG A 103 20.02 -2.35 -2.11
N ARG A 104 20.37 -1.36 -1.29
CA ARG A 104 20.55 -1.51 0.17
C ARG A 104 19.27 -1.92 0.90
N GLU A 105 18.11 -1.46 0.43
CA GLU A 105 16.82 -1.83 1.01
C GLU A 105 16.47 -3.28 0.66
N ILE A 106 16.75 -3.68 -0.59
CA ILE A 106 16.55 -5.07 -1.05
C ILE A 106 17.41 -6.03 -0.24
N GLU A 107 18.70 -5.74 -0.04
CA GLU A 107 19.60 -6.56 0.78
C GLU A 107 19.07 -6.69 2.22
N LYS A 108 18.72 -5.56 2.86
CA LYS A 108 18.17 -5.55 4.22
C LYS A 108 16.89 -6.38 4.33
N LEU A 109 15.98 -6.25 3.37
CA LEU A 109 14.73 -7.01 3.34
C LEU A 109 14.97 -8.51 3.09
N THR A 110 15.91 -8.85 2.21
CA THR A 110 16.25 -10.24 1.89
C THR A 110 16.79 -10.95 3.12
N THR A 111 17.79 -10.36 3.80
CA THR A 111 18.32 -10.91 5.06
C THR A 111 17.25 -11.01 6.15
N ALA A 112 16.35 -10.03 6.23
CA ALA A 112 15.27 -10.06 7.22
C ALA A 112 14.22 -11.14 6.92
N VAL A 113 13.90 -11.41 5.65
CA VAL A 113 12.96 -12.46 5.24
C VAL A 113 13.56 -13.86 5.39
N GLU A 114 14.87 -14.00 5.20
CA GLU A 114 15.59 -15.26 5.47
C GLU A 114 15.60 -15.61 6.97
N ALA A 115 15.54 -14.61 7.84
CA ALA A 115 15.40 -14.84 9.28
C ALA A 115 14.04 -15.50 9.60
N LYS A 116 14.08 -16.56 10.44
CA LYS A 116 12.89 -17.37 10.76
C LYS A 116 11.73 -16.51 11.31
N GLY A 117 10.58 -16.61 10.64
CA GLY A 117 9.30 -16.06 11.13
C GLY A 117 8.97 -14.65 10.62
N TYR A 118 9.77 -14.11 9.71
CA TYR A 118 9.50 -12.85 9.03
C TYR A 118 8.99 -13.07 7.61
N THR A 119 8.13 -12.17 7.15
CA THR A 119 7.61 -12.18 5.79
C THR A 119 7.44 -10.75 5.31
N CYS A 120 7.56 -10.53 4.00
CA CYS A 120 7.31 -9.23 3.40
C CYS A 120 5.94 -9.21 2.72
N VAL A 121 5.07 -8.29 3.14
CA VAL A 121 3.67 -8.19 2.68
C VAL A 121 3.40 -6.79 2.14
N ALA A 122 2.59 -6.69 1.09
CA ALA A 122 2.12 -5.42 0.58
C ALA A 122 0.92 -4.90 1.39
N LEU A 123 1.04 -3.69 1.94
CA LEU A 123 0.05 -3.05 2.79
C LEU A 123 -0.92 -2.17 1.99
N ALA A 124 -0.39 -1.38 1.06
CA ALA A 124 -1.19 -0.42 0.32
C ALA A 124 -0.61 -0.13 -1.06
N LEU A 125 -1.49 0.29 -1.97
CA LEU A 125 -1.14 0.95 -3.22
C LEU A 125 -1.70 2.38 -3.17
N TYR A 126 -0.89 3.36 -3.52
CA TYR A 126 -1.29 4.77 -3.51
C TYR A 126 -0.60 5.57 -4.62
N TRP A 127 -1.23 6.69 -4.99
CA TRP A 127 -0.69 7.66 -5.92
C TRP A 127 0.28 8.61 -5.20
N LYS A 128 1.48 8.75 -5.74
CA LYS A 128 2.46 9.77 -5.34
C LYS A 128 3.06 10.38 -6.59
N ASN A 129 2.90 11.70 -6.74
CA ASN A 129 3.41 12.45 -7.90
C ASN A 129 3.00 11.84 -9.26
N GLY A 130 1.76 11.35 -9.37
CA GLY A 130 1.24 10.75 -10.61
C GLY A 130 1.69 9.30 -10.88
N MET A 131 2.56 8.73 -10.04
CA MET A 131 3.00 7.32 -10.12
C MET A 131 2.33 6.49 -9.03
N VAL A 132 2.18 5.20 -9.28
CA VAL A 132 1.73 4.23 -8.26
C VAL A 132 2.91 3.80 -7.41
N LYS A 133 2.75 3.91 -6.10
CA LYS A 133 3.67 3.42 -5.09
C LYS A 133 3.01 2.27 -4.32
N CYS A 134 3.81 1.28 -3.95
CA CYS A 134 3.43 0.20 -3.07
C CYS A 134 4.11 0.39 -1.72
N GLU A 135 3.31 0.42 -0.66
CA GLU A 135 3.80 0.30 0.71
C GLU A 135 3.99 -1.18 1.01
N ILE A 136 5.22 -1.59 1.25
CA ILE A 136 5.57 -2.95 1.69
C ILE A 136 6.02 -2.90 3.13
N ALA A 137 5.83 -3.99 3.86
CA ALA A 137 6.27 -4.09 5.23
C ALA A 137 6.89 -5.43 5.54
N LEU A 138 7.90 -5.39 6.41
CA LEU A 138 8.35 -6.56 7.14
C LEU A 138 7.35 -6.83 8.26
N VAL A 139 6.80 -8.03 8.25
CA VAL A 139 5.75 -8.43 9.16
C VAL A 139 6.08 -9.75 9.84
N LYS A 140 5.55 -9.91 11.04
CA LYS A 140 5.62 -11.14 11.84
C LYS A 140 4.21 -11.65 12.10
N GLY A 141 3.99 -12.95 11.95
CA GLY A 141 2.68 -13.57 12.23
C GLY A 141 2.25 -13.35 13.68
N LYS A 142 1.02 -12.88 13.89
CA LYS A 142 0.43 -12.75 15.24
C LYS A 142 0.06 -14.12 15.78
N LYS A 143 0.21 -14.30 17.10
CA LYS A 143 -0.30 -15.49 17.79
C LYS A 143 -1.83 -15.46 17.86
N LEU A 144 -2.45 -16.63 18.01
CA LEU A 144 -3.91 -16.76 18.14
C LEU A 144 -4.48 -15.92 19.29
N HIS A 145 -3.75 -15.83 20.41
CA HIS A 145 -4.15 -15.01 21.56
C HIS A 145 -4.22 -13.52 21.22
N ASP A 146 -3.21 -13.00 20.51
CA ASP A 146 -3.14 -11.60 20.10
C ASP A 146 -4.27 -11.25 19.12
N LYS A 147 -4.57 -12.16 18.17
CA LYS A 147 -5.68 -11.98 17.22
C LYS A 147 -7.04 -11.85 17.92
N ARG A 148 -7.28 -12.67 18.94
CA ARG A 148 -8.53 -12.62 19.74
C ARG A 148 -8.64 -11.31 20.54
N ALA A 149 -7.54 -10.78 21.04
CA ALA A 149 -7.53 -9.50 21.75
C ALA A 149 -7.87 -8.34 20.81
N ASP A 150 -7.23 -8.29 19.64
CA ASP A 150 -7.50 -7.29 18.59
C ASP A 150 -8.96 -7.30 18.12
N GLU A 151 -9.54 -8.50 17.96
CA GLU A 151 -10.94 -8.67 17.57
C GLU A 151 -11.90 -8.12 18.64
N LYS A 152 -11.67 -8.48 19.91
CA LYS A 152 -12.47 -7.98 21.03
C LYS A 152 -12.41 -6.46 21.14
N GLU A 153 -11.22 -5.88 21.04
CA GLU A 153 -11.05 -4.43 21.09
C GLU A 153 -11.77 -3.73 19.93
N LYS A 154 -11.68 -4.29 18.72
CA LYS A 154 -12.36 -3.76 17.54
C LYS A 154 -13.88 -3.84 17.65
N ASP A 155 -14.41 -4.88 18.28
CA ASP A 155 -15.84 -5.03 18.52
C ASP A 155 -16.33 -4.07 19.60
N TRP A 156 -15.57 -3.92 20.68
CA TRP A 156 -15.82 -2.94 21.74
C TRP A 156 -15.83 -1.50 21.20
N ASN A 157 -14.84 -1.13 20.38
CA ASN A 157 -14.77 0.19 19.76
C ASN A 157 -15.96 0.44 18.81
N ARG A 158 -16.44 -0.60 18.11
CA ARG A 158 -17.64 -0.51 17.26
C ARG A 158 -18.91 -0.30 18.10
N GLN A 159 -19.04 -0.96 19.25
CA GLN A 159 -20.16 -0.77 20.17
C GLN A 159 -20.17 0.65 20.75
N LYS A 160 -19.04 1.13 21.27
CA LYS A 160 -18.90 2.51 21.76
C LYS A 160 -19.29 3.55 20.71
N HIS A 161 -18.81 3.39 19.48
CA HIS A 161 -19.17 4.31 18.39
C HIS A 161 -20.68 4.34 18.11
N ARG A 162 -21.36 3.19 18.21
CA ARG A 162 -22.81 3.11 18.05
C ARG A 162 -23.53 3.81 19.18
N GLU A 163 -23.19 3.53 20.43
CA GLU A 163 -23.78 4.16 21.62
C GLU A 163 -23.63 5.68 21.60
N MET A 164 -22.43 6.18 21.30
CA MET A 164 -22.16 7.61 21.16
C MET A 164 -22.97 8.26 20.02
N SER A 165 -23.14 7.56 18.89
CA SER A 165 -23.92 8.09 17.76
C SER A 165 -25.43 8.13 18.02
N VAL A 166 -25.93 7.23 18.87
CA VAL A 166 -27.35 7.20 19.27
C VAL A 166 -27.62 8.26 20.33
N ALA A 167 -26.70 8.48 21.27
CA ALA A 167 -26.82 9.54 22.30
C ALA A 167 -26.69 10.96 21.74
N ALA A 168 -26.05 11.13 20.58
CA ALA A 168 -25.90 12.42 19.89
C ALA A 168 -27.09 12.79 18.98
N ARG A 169 -28.12 11.96 18.93
CA ARG A 169 -29.30 12.09 18.07
C ARG A 169 -30.52 12.43 18.91
#